data_AF-A0A7S4UYL5-F1
#
_entry.id   AF-A0A7S4UYL5-F1
#
_cell.length_a   1.000
_cell.length_b   1.000
_cell.length_c   1.000
_cell.angle_alpha   90.00
_cell.angle_beta   90.00
_cell.angle_gamma   90.00
#
_symmetry.space_group_name_H-M   'P 1'
#
loop_
_entity.id
_entity.type
_entity.pdbx_description
1 polymer ?
#
loop_
_entity_poly.entity_id
_entity_poly.type
_entity_poly.pdbx_seq_one_letter_code
_entity_poly.pdbx_strand_id
1 'polypeptide(L)'
;MVVPLRPSVKDYAWGIRGLDSRVARYALESGIIDEVDPDSPYAELWIGTHAKGPATLRDGSTLEEAVGGQLPFLFKVLSAGKALSIQAHPDKTGAERLHDKDPTNYGDANHKPEMAIALTPFEAMCGFRRIEEIAILIKKHREFAACISETAKLAVFLAHDEDSGRSALKAMFSSFMTCPKEESLKNLKALLKRLQSEQGGHHPHQEPVSSLFFYHSCGKGYVVELCTHPKLCTIKVDIHLSWISSPLLLLFYFKNFLLAMGA
;
A
#
# COMPACT_ATOMS: atom_id res chain seq x y z
N MET A 1 12.91 -28.38 -19.92
CA MET A 1 11.63 -28.17 -20.63
C MET A 1 11.10 -26.81 -20.21
N VAL A 2 10.57 -26.00 -21.14
CA VAL A 2 9.95 -24.70 -20.87
C VAL A 2 8.48 -24.83 -21.24
N VAL A 3 7.57 -24.52 -20.32
CA VAL A 3 6.12 -24.69 -20.51
C VAL A 3 5.43 -23.34 -20.25
N PRO A 4 4.56 -22.87 -21.15
CA PRO A 4 3.77 -21.67 -20.92
C PRO A 4 2.72 -21.93 -19.84
N LEU A 5 2.58 -20.97 -18.91
CA LEU A 5 1.55 -20.99 -17.88
C LEU A 5 0.38 -20.09 -18.29
N ARG A 6 -0.80 -20.43 -17.77
CA ARG A 6 -2.01 -19.60 -17.80
C ARG A 6 -2.26 -19.02 -16.39
N PRO A 7 -1.90 -17.75 -16.16
CA PRO A 7 -2.17 -17.03 -14.92
C PRO A 7 -3.66 -16.90 -14.60
N SER A 8 -3.98 -16.56 -13.35
CA SER A 8 -5.34 -16.19 -12.92
C SER A 8 -5.50 -14.67 -12.84
N VAL A 9 -6.52 -14.11 -13.50
CA VAL A 9 -6.83 -12.67 -13.45
C VAL A 9 -7.83 -12.38 -12.33
N LYS A 10 -7.62 -11.27 -11.60
CA LYS A 10 -8.52 -10.76 -10.56
C LYS A 10 -9.03 -9.38 -10.92
N ASP A 11 -10.33 -9.20 -10.79
CA ASP A 11 -11.13 -8.05 -11.22
C ASP A 11 -11.55 -7.16 -10.03
N TYR A 12 -10.66 -6.98 -9.05
CA TYR A 12 -10.98 -6.19 -7.87
C TYR A 12 -11.32 -4.74 -8.23
N ALA A 13 -12.31 -4.15 -7.55
CA ALA A 13 -12.87 -2.83 -7.87
C ALA A 13 -11.88 -1.64 -7.78
N TRP A 14 -10.66 -1.87 -7.28
CA TRP A 14 -9.57 -0.89 -7.27
C TRP A 14 -8.69 -0.95 -8.52
N GLY A 15 -8.86 -1.95 -9.38
CA GLY A 15 -8.07 -2.14 -10.60
C GLY A 15 -8.31 -1.04 -11.63
N ILE A 16 -7.30 -0.80 -12.48
CA ILE A 16 -7.48 0.03 -13.68
C ILE A 16 -8.44 -0.69 -14.64
N ARG A 17 -9.29 0.07 -15.32
CA ARG A 17 -10.30 -0.48 -16.23
C ARG A 17 -9.77 -0.64 -17.65
N GLY A 18 -10.33 -1.64 -18.36
CA GLY A 18 -10.07 -1.86 -19.77
C GLY A 18 -8.60 -1.96 -20.16
N LEU A 19 -8.29 -1.52 -21.38
CA LEU A 19 -6.94 -1.57 -21.95
C LEU A 19 -5.95 -0.62 -21.30
N ASP A 20 -6.36 0.28 -20.41
CA ASP A 20 -5.39 1.06 -19.62
C ASP A 20 -4.69 0.17 -18.59
N SER A 21 -5.28 -0.96 -18.22
CA SER A 21 -4.65 -1.93 -17.32
C SER A 21 -3.63 -2.82 -18.04
N ARG A 22 -2.37 -2.81 -17.59
CA ARG A 22 -1.36 -3.82 -17.96
C ARG A 22 -1.81 -5.24 -17.64
N VAL A 23 -2.59 -5.45 -16.58
CA VAL A 23 -3.16 -6.78 -16.30
C VAL A 23 -4.07 -7.22 -17.44
N ALA A 24 -4.94 -6.33 -17.94
CA ALA A 24 -5.80 -6.62 -19.10
C ALA A 24 -4.97 -6.89 -20.36
N ARG A 25 -3.96 -6.05 -20.64
CA ARG A 25 -3.07 -6.23 -21.81
C ARG A 25 -2.32 -7.56 -21.75
N TYR A 26 -1.69 -7.88 -20.63
CA TYR A 26 -0.96 -9.13 -20.47
C TYR A 26 -1.90 -10.34 -20.54
N ALA A 27 -3.11 -10.23 -19.99
CA ALA A 27 -4.10 -11.29 -20.10
C ALA A 27 -4.53 -11.54 -21.56
N LEU A 28 -4.75 -10.47 -22.33
CA LEU A 28 -5.08 -10.55 -23.75
C LEU A 28 -3.92 -11.10 -24.58
N GLU A 29 -2.72 -10.54 -24.43
CA GLU A 29 -1.51 -10.97 -25.14
C GLU A 29 -1.12 -12.41 -24.84
N SER A 30 -1.39 -12.88 -23.62
CA SER A 30 -1.13 -14.27 -23.20
C SER A 30 -2.25 -15.24 -23.57
N GLY A 31 -3.32 -14.78 -24.22
CA GLY A 31 -4.49 -15.60 -24.57
C GLY A 31 -5.21 -16.20 -23.36
N ILE A 32 -5.20 -15.49 -22.22
CA ILE A 32 -5.95 -15.84 -21.02
C ILE A 32 -7.41 -15.39 -21.18
N ILE A 33 -7.61 -14.25 -21.83
CA ILE A 33 -8.90 -13.68 -22.21
C ILE A 33 -8.88 -13.41 -23.71
N ASP A 34 -10.03 -13.56 -24.36
CA ASP A 34 -10.17 -13.33 -25.81
C ASP A 34 -10.42 -11.85 -26.13
N GLU A 35 -11.06 -11.13 -25.22
CA GLU A 35 -11.40 -9.72 -25.34
C GLU A 35 -11.27 -8.98 -24.00
N VAL A 36 -11.09 -7.66 -24.07
CA VAL A 36 -11.03 -6.79 -22.91
C VAL A 36 -12.31 -5.97 -22.86
N ASP A 37 -13.05 -6.09 -21.77
CA ASP A 37 -14.19 -5.22 -21.48
C ASP A 37 -13.66 -3.84 -21.02
N PRO A 38 -13.95 -2.75 -21.75
CA PRO A 38 -13.51 -1.41 -21.40
C PRO A 38 -13.94 -0.94 -20.01
N ASP A 39 -15.08 -1.43 -19.53
CA ASP A 39 -15.64 -1.04 -18.23
C ASP A 39 -15.17 -1.94 -17.11
N SER A 40 -14.69 -3.16 -17.36
CA SER A 40 -14.25 -4.05 -16.28
C SER A 40 -12.92 -3.63 -15.65
N PRO A 41 -12.78 -3.69 -14.30
CA PRO A 41 -11.49 -3.50 -13.64
C PRO A 41 -10.62 -4.75 -13.77
N TYR A 42 -9.32 -4.54 -13.99
CA TYR A 42 -8.32 -5.60 -14.07
C TYR A 42 -7.20 -5.28 -13.09
N ALA A 43 -7.23 -5.92 -11.92
CA ALA A 43 -6.48 -5.51 -10.73
C ALA A 43 -5.20 -6.32 -10.51
N GLU A 44 -5.29 -7.65 -10.53
CA GLU A 44 -4.14 -8.53 -10.30
C GLU A 44 -4.07 -9.65 -11.35
N LEU A 45 -2.86 -10.05 -11.73
CA LEU A 45 -2.58 -11.26 -12.51
C LEU A 45 -1.68 -12.17 -11.67
N TRP A 46 -2.17 -13.34 -11.30
CA TRP A 46 -1.54 -14.27 -10.35
C TRP A 46 -0.87 -15.42 -11.08
N ILE A 47 0.39 -15.68 -10.72
CA ILE A 47 1.19 -16.79 -11.22
C ILE A 47 1.74 -17.54 -10.01
N GLY A 48 1.27 -18.77 -9.82
CA GLY A 48 1.68 -19.61 -8.72
C GLY A 48 0.68 -20.73 -8.45
N THR A 49 0.79 -21.33 -7.27
CA THR A 49 0.00 -22.48 -6.83
C THR A 49 -1.05 -22.10 -5.79
N HIS A 50 -1.43 -20.82 -5.73
CA HIS A 50 -2.36 -20.35 -4.70
C HIS A 50 -3.78 -20.86 -4.98
N ALA A 51 -4.41 -21.53 -4.03
CA ALA A 51 -5.72 -22.21 -4.21
C ALA A 51 -6.84 -21.32 -4.76
N LYS A 52 -6.89 -20.02 -4.38
CA LYS A 52 -7.89 -19.05 -4.90
C LYS A 52 -7.62 -18.53 -6.32
N GLY A 53 -6.50 -18.91 -6.93
CA GLY A 53 -6.11 -18.46 -8.27
C GLY A 53 -4.94 -19.28 -8.81
N PRO A 54 -5.12 -20.60 -8.96
CA PRO A 54 -4.05 -21.47 -9.43
C PRO A 54 -3.70 -21.11 -10.87
N ALA A 55 -2.41 -21.04 -11.18
CA ALA A 55 -1.97 -21.03 -12.57
C ALA A 55 -2.15 -22.43 -13.15
N THR A 56 -2.46 -22.52 -14.44
CA THR A 56 -2.65 -23.80 -15.15
C THR A 56 -1.70 -23.95 -16.33
N LEU A 57 -1.50 -25.19 -16.77
CA LEU A 57 -0.78 -25.54 -17.99
C LEU A 57 -1.77 -25.61 -19.17
N ARG A 58 -1.24 -25.79 -20.38
CA ARG A 58 -2.05 -25.86 -21.62
C ARG A 58 -3.03 -27.04 -21.63
N ASP A 59 -2.67 -28.14 -20.98
CA ASP A 59 -3.50 -29.33 -20.84
C ASP A 59 -4.59 -29.19 -19.75
N GLY A 60 -4.62 -28.05 -19.04
CA GLY A 60 -5.59 -27.75 -17.99
C GLY A 60 -5.16 -28.20 -16.60
N SER A 61 -4.06 -28.94 -16.46
CA SER A 61 -3.51 -29.29 -15.14
C SER A 61 -3.07 -28.03 -14.38
N THR A 62 -3.14 -28.08 -13.06
CA THR A 62 -2.67 -26.99 -12.21
C THR A 62 -1.15 -26.98 -12.13
N LEU A 63 -0.57 -25.81 -11.90
CA LEU A 63 0.86 -25.70 -11.64
C LEU A 63 1.26 -26.52 -10.41
N GLU A 64 0.40 -26.60 -9.39
CA GLU A 64 0.64 -27.38 -8.17
C GLU A 64 0.83 -28.87 -8.47
N GLU A 65 -0.03 -29.45 -9.32
CA GLU A 65 0.11 -30.85 -9.78
C GLU A 65 1.39 -31.04 -10.58
N ALA A 66 1.73 -30.09 -11.47
CA ALA A 66 2.90 -30.19 -12.33
C ALA A 66 4.24 -30.08 -11.57
N VAL A 67 4.28 -29.32 -10.47
CA VAL A 67 5.48 -29.13 -9.63
C VAL A 67 5.49 -30.00 -8.37
N GLY A 68 4.40 -30.72 -8.09
CA GLY A 68 4.29 -31.64 -6.95
C GLY A 68 4.05 -30.97 -5.60
N GLY A 69 3.44 -29.78 -5.58
CA GLY A 69 3.11 -29.07 -4.34
C GLY A 69 3.04 -27.56 -4.48
N GLN A 70 2.92 -26.87 -3.34
CA GLN A 70 2.83 -25.41 -3.31
C GLN A 70 4.19 -24.75 -3.48
N LEU A 71 4.24 -23.72 -4.32
CA LEU A 71 5.38 -22.83 -4.40
C LEU A 71 5.46 -21.96 -3.14
N PRO A 72 6.67 -21.63 -2.66
CA PRO A 72 6.86 -20.80 -1.48
C PRO A 72 6.65 -19.30 -1.76
N PHE A 73 6.10 -18.97 -2.94
CA PHE A 73 5.80 -17.61 -3.36
C PHE A 73 4.61 -17.59 -4.32
N LEU A 74 3.90 -16.48 -4.32
CA LEU A 74 2.92 -16.07 -5.29
C LEU A 74 3.45 -14.84 -6.03
N PHE A 75 3.59 -14.98 -7.33
CA PHE A 75 3.98 -13.89 -8.20
C PHE A 75 2.74 -13.17 -8.72
N LYS A 76 2.77 -11.83 -8.72
CA LYS A 76 1.67 -11.01 -9.16
C LYS A 76 2.11 -9.85 -10.03
N VAL A 77 1.28 -9.52 -11.01
CA VAL A 77 1.25 -8.18 -11.63
C VAL A 77 0.04 -7.43 -11.08
N LEU A 78 0.25 -6.24 -10.53
CA LEU A 78 -0.80 -5.37 -10.01
C LEU A 78 -0.98 -4.17 -10.94
N SER A 79 -2.23 -3.78 -11.13
CA SER A 79 -2.66 -2.64 -11.92
C SER A 79 -3.63 -1.79 -11.10
N ALA A 80 -3.06 -0.96 -10.22
CA ALA A 80 -3.82 -0.20 -9.24
C ALA A 80 -4.32 1.13 -9.80
N GLY A 81 -5.65 1.25 -9.98
CA GLY A 81 -6.35 2.47 -10.37
C GLY A 81 -6.85 3.29 -9.17
N LYS A 82 -6.75 2.73 -7.96
CA LYS A 82 -7.02 3.40 -6.68
C LYS A 82 -5.92 3.07 -5.70
N ALA A 83 -5.71 3.96 -4.73
CA ALA A 83 -4.88 3.68 -3.57
C ALA A 83 -5.41 2.44 -2.82
N LEU A 84 -4.49 1.53 -2.47
CA LEU A 84 -4.80 0.37 -1.65
C LEU A 84 -4.79 0.70 -0.16
N SER A 85 -5.32 -0.23 0.66
CA SER A 85 -5.29 -0.08 2.10
C SER A 85 -3.85 -0.06 2.62
N ILE A 86 -3.64 0.75 3.66
CA ILE A 86 -2.41 0.73 4.45
C ILE A 86 -2.35 -0.61 5.19
N GLN A 87 -1.24 -1.34 5.02
CA GLN A 87 -1.09 -2.71 5.53
C GLN A 87 0.17 -2.85 6.39
N ALA A 88 0.24 -3.90 7.19
CA ALA A 88 1.48 -4.34 7.80
C ALA A 88 1.36 -5.84 8.05
N HIS A 89 2.40 -6.59 7.73
CA HIS A 89 2.42 -8.04 7.93
C HIS A 89 3.17 -8.39 9.21
N PRO A 90 2.64 -9.28 10.05
CA PRO A 90 3.36 -9.78 11.21
C PRO A 90 4.58 -10.59 10.79
N ASP A 91 5.56 -10.69 11.69
CA ASP A 91 6.62 -11.69 11.58
C ASP A 91 6.05 -13.11 11.81
N LYS A 92 6.90 -14.14 11.67
CA LYS A 92 6.43 -15.54 11.71
C LYS A 92 5.73 -15.87 13.03
N THR A 93 6.39 -15.55 14.15
CA THR A 93 5.84 -15.78 15.49
C THR A 93 4.58 -14.97 15.75
N GLY A 94 4.52 -13.74 15.23
CA GLY A 94 3.33 -12.90 15.29
C GLY A 94 2.16 -13.49 14.49
N ALA A 95 2.43 -14.01 13.29
CA ALA A 95 1.43 -14.62 12.41
C ALA A 95 0.81 -15.86 13.06
N GLU A 96 1.63 -16.76 13.59
CA GLU A 96 1.19 -17.95 14.34
C GLU A 96 0.23 -17.57 15.48
N ARG A 97 0.65 -16.63 16.33
CA ARG A 97 -0.18 -16.16 17.45
C ARG A 97 -1.49 -15.51 17.01
N LEU A 98 -1.47 -14.76 15.92
CA LEU A 98 -2.65 -14.06 15.40
C LEU A 98 -3.63 -15.03 14.73
N HIS A 99 -3.13 -16.01 13.99
CA HIS A 99 -3.91 -17.11 13.42
C HIS A 99 -4.60 -17.93 14.50
N ASP A 100 -3.87 -18.33 15.54
CA ASP A 100 -4.42 -19.10 16.66
C ASP A 100 -5.53 -18.35 17.40
N LYS A 101 -5.39 -17.01 17.51
CA LYS A 101 -6.34 -16.17 18.24
C LYS A 101 -7.56 -15.78 17.42
N ASP A 102 -7.39 -15.54 16.12
CA ASP A 102 -8.43 -15.03 15.22
C ASP A 102 -8.25 -15.55 13.78
N PRO A 103 -8.53 -16.85 13.55
CA PRO A 103 -8.31 -17.48 12.24
C PRO A 103 -9.25 -16.94 11.15
N THR A 104 -10.28 -16.17 11.51
CA THR A 104 -11.18 -15.53 10.53
C THR A 104 -10.49 -14.36 9.83
N ASN A 105 -9.73 -13.55 10.57
CA ASN A 105 -9.02 -12.40 10.01
C ASN A 105 -7.56 -12.72 9.60
N TYR A 106 -6.93 -13.70 10.25
CA TYR A 106 -5.60 -14.18 9.92
C TYR A 106 -5.72 -15.58 9.35
N GLY A 107 -5.80 -15.71 8.03
CA GLY A 107 -6.16 -16.98 7.37
C GLY A 107 -5.09 -18.08 7.44
N ASP A 108 -3.85 -17.73 7.78
CA ASP A 108 -2.74 -18.65 7.91
C ASP A 108 -1.72 -18.15 8.95
N ALA A 109 -0.82 -19.04 9.35
CA ALA A 109 0.22 -18.81 10.35
C ALA A 109 1.56 -18.36 9.72
N ASN A 110 1.57 -17.83 8.49
CA ASN A 110 2.81 -17.49 7.80
C ASN A 110 3.15 -15.99 7.86
N HIS A 111 4.45 -15.69 7.88
CA HIS A 111 4.86 -14.33 7.58
C HIS A 111 4.63 -14.03 6.09
N LYS A 112 4.54 -12.74 5.74
CA LYS A 112 4.32 -12.33 4.35
C LYS A 112 5.34 -11.28 3.91
N PRO A 113 6.60 -11.68 3.65
CA PRO A 113 7.58 -10.80 3.03
C PRO A 113 7.12 -10.49 1.61
N GLU A 114 7.12 -9.21 1.25
CA GLU A 114 6.70 -8.76 -0.08
C GLU A 114 7.80 -7.94 -0.74
N MET A 115 8.00 -8.15 -2.04
CA MET A 115 8.88 -7.36 -2.88
C MET A 115 8.11 -6.74 -4.04
N ALA A 116 8.39 -5.47 -4.30
CA ALA A 116 7.69 -4.62 -5.25
C ALA A 116 8.67 -4.13 -6.33
N ILE A 117 8.39 -4.39 -7.61
CA ILE A 117 9.15 -3.83 -8.74
C ILE A 117 8.23 -3.00 -9.62
N ALA A 118 8.55 -1.72 -9.79
CA ALA A 118 7.77 -0.80 -10.60
C ALA A 118 7.89 -1.13 -12.10
N LEU A 119 6.76 -1.37 -12.77
CA LEU A 119 6.71 -1.59 -14.24
C LEU A 119 6.44 -0.27 -15.00
N THR A 120 6.10 0.78 -14.27
CA THR A 120 5.81 2.15 -14.72
C THR A 120 6.20 3.12 -13.61
N PRO A 121 6.07 4.45 -13.80
CA PRO A 121 6.00 5.36 -12.66
C PRO A 121 4.99 4.85 -11.64
N PHE A 122 5.42 4.75 -10.39
CA PHE A 122 4.72 4.04 -9.33
C PHE A 122 4.91 4.82 -8.02
N GLU A 123 3.84 4.96 -7.23
CA GLU A 123 3.87 5.65 -5.94
C GLU A 123 3.59 4.67 -4.80
N ALA A 124 4.44 4.71 -3.78
CA ALA A 124 4.27 3.94 -2.55
C ALA A 124 4.62 4.70 -1.29
N MET A 125 3.98 4.26 -0.22
CA MET A 125 4.42 4.45 1.15
C MET A 125 5.21 3.22 1.55
N CYS A 126 6.25 3.42 2.36
CA CYS A 126 7.03 2.34 2.94
C CYS A 126 7.74 2.87 4.19
N GLY A 127 7.41 2.31 5.35
CA GLY A 127 7.98 2.71 6.63
C GLY A 127 7.55 4.08 7.14
N PHE A 128 8.06 4.45 8.32
CA PHE A 128 7.92 5.78 8.89
C PHE A 128 9.02 6.71 8.40
N ARG A 129 8.72 8.01 8.36
CA ARG A 129 9.76 9.05 8.26
C ARG A 129 10.64 9.07 9.49
N ARG A 130 11.78 9.77 9.37
CA ARG A 130 12.60 10.13 10.52
C ARG A 130 11.79 10.96 11.49
N ILE A 131 12.02 10.76 12.78
CA ILE A 131 11.20 11.36 13.83
C ILE A 131 11.29 12.89 13.83
N GLU A 132 12.42 13.46 13.40
CA GLU A 132 12.63 14.90 13.26
C GLU A 132 11.76 15.49 12.14
N GLU A 133 11.58 14.75 11.05
CA GLU A 133 10.70 15.16 9.95
C GLU A 133 9.23 15.13 10.39
N ILE A 134 8.85 14.12 11.18
CA ILE A 134 7.53 14.03 11.78
C ILE A 134 7.30 15.19 12.75
N ALA A 135 8.31 15.53 13.57
CA ALA A 135 8.26 16.68 14.47
C ALA A 135 8.03 18.00 13.70
N ILE A 136 8.70 18.19 12.55
CA ILE A 136 8.48 19.33 11.65
C ILE A 136 7.04 19.32 11.11
N LEU A 137 6.52 18.16 10.71
CA LEU A 137 5.15 18.04 10.19
C LEU A 137 4.10 18.35 11.24
N ILE A 138 4.29 17.90 12.48
CA ILE A 138 3.42 18.25 13.61
C ILE A 138 3.40 19.77 13.82
N LYS A 139 4.57 20.44 13.74
CA LYS A 139 4.63 21.91 13.85
C LYS A 139 3.99 22.62 12.66
N LYS A 140 4.21 22.13 11.44
CA LYS A 140 3.80 22.77 10.20
C LYS A 140 2.30 22.61 9.92
N HIS A 141 1.71 21.48 10.30
CA HIS A 141 0.34 21.13 9.96
C HIS A 141 -0.52 21.01 11.22
N ARG A 142 -1.11 22.13 11.64
CA ARG A 142 -2.01 22.19 12.80
C ARG A 142 -3.15 21.17 12.74
N GLU A 143 -3.64 20.86 11.54
CA GLU A 143 -4.73 19.90 11.34
C GLU A 143 -4.27 18.47 11.61
N PHE A 144 -3.03 18.13 11.27
CA PHE A 144 -2.42 16.86 11.62
C PHE A 144 -2.15 16.78 13.12
N ALA A 145 -1.57 17.83 13.69
CA ALA A 145 -1.28 17.91 15.12
C ALA A 145 -2.52 17.85 16.02
N ALA A 146 -3.68 18.32 15.54
CA ALA A 146 -4.95 18.24 16.24
C ALA A 146 -5.47 16.80 16.38
N CYS A 147 -5.05 15.90 15.48
CA CYS A 147 -5.40 14.48 15.53
C CYS A 147 -4.48 13.65 16.45
N ILE A 148 -3.50 14.27 17.11
CA ILE A 148 -2.52 13.60 17.98
C ILE A 148 -2.61 14.21 19.38
N SER A 149 -2.62 13.36 20.41
CA SER A 149 -2.63 13.82 21.81
C SER A 149 -1.39 14.65 22.13
N GLU A 150 -1.52 15.59 23.07
CA GLU A 150 -0.38 16.39 23.54
C GLU A 150 0.75 15.52 24.09
N THR A 151 0.40 14.47 24.84
CA THR A 151 1.37 13.51 25.37
C THR A 151 2.20 12.84 24.28
N ALA A 152 1.55 12.42 23.19
CA ALA A 152 2.24 11.76 22.09
C ALA A 152 3.05 12.73 21.23
N LYS A 153 2.59 13.98 21.07
CA LYS A 153 3.37 15.04 20.42
C LYS A 153 4.63 15.35 21.20
N LEU A 154 4.53 15.53 22.52
CA LEU A 154 5.67 15.76 23.39
C LEU A 154 6.67 14.60 23.33
N ALA A 155 6.21 13.36 23.32
CA ALA A 155 7.08 12.19 23.15
C ALA A 155 7.91 12.27 21.85
N VAL A 156 7.30 12.70 20.74
CA VAL A 156 8.01 12.90 19.47
C VAL A 156 9.08 13.99 19.57
N PHE A 157 8.80 15.11 20.26
CA PHE A 157 9.77 16.21 20.40
C PHE A 157 10.90 15.92 21.41
N LEU A 158 10.69 15.00 22.35
CA LEU A 158 11.65 14.66 23.41
C LEU A 158 12.46 13.39 23.12
N ALA A 159 12.10 12.63 22.07
CA ALA A 159 12.87 11.48 21.63
C ALA A 159 14.27 11.92 21.19
N HIS A 160 15.29 11.19 21.64
CA HIS A 160 16.70 11.53 21.43
C HIS A 160 17.58 10.31 21.10
N ASP A 161 17.02 9.11 21.18
CA ASP A 161 17.66 7.85 20.83
C ASP A 161 16.67 6.91 20.13
N GLU A 162 17.12 5.73 19.71
CA GLU A 162 16.30 4.79 18.94
C GLU A 162 15.12 4.23 19.74
N ASP A 163 15.32 3.93 21.02
CA ASP A 163 14.30 3.32 21.88
C ASP A 163 13.18 4.31 22.25
N SER A 164 13.56 5.53 22.64
CA SER A 164 12.65 6.65 22.85
C SER A 164 11.93 7.03 21.56
N GLY A 165 12.64 7.01 20.41
CA GLY A 165 12.06 7.23 19.09
C GLY A 165 10.99 6.20 18.74
N ARG A 166 11.27 4.91 18.91
CA ARG A 166 10.31 3.82 18.66
C ARG A 166 9.07 3.96 19.54
N SER A 167 9.27 4.28 20.82
CA SER A 167 8.18 4.47 21.78
C SER A 167 7.31 5.68 21.43
N ALA A 168 7.94 6.80 21.04
CA ALA A 168 7.26 8.00 20.59
C ALA A 168 6.45 7.78 19.30
N LEU A 169 7.03 7.11 18.31
CA LEU A 169 6.34 6.76 17.06
C LEU A 169 5.12 5.88 17.34
N LYS A 170 5.26 4.86 18.20
CA LYS A 170 4.14 4.00 18.60
C LYS A 170 3.03 4.80 19.28
N ALA A 171 3.36 5.69 20.21
CA ALA A 171 2.40 6.51 20.92
C ALA A 171 1.66 7.48 19.97
N MET A 172 2.40 8.15 19.09
CA MET A 172 1.87 9.11 18.11
C MET A 172 1.00 8.41 17.06
N PHE A 173 1.45 7.30 16.49
CA PHE A 173 0.65 6.54 15.54
C PHE A 173 -0.61 5.97 16.19
N SER A 174 -0.50 5.40 17.41
CA SER A 174 -1.67 4.89 18.14
C SER A 174 -2.68 6.00 18.42
N SER A 175 -2.23 7.15 18.92
CA SER A 175 -3.09 8.31 19.18
C SER A 175 -3.77 8.82 17.90
N PHE A 176 -3.04 8.84 16.80
CA PHE A 176 -3.57 9.28 15.52
C PHE A 176 -4.65 8.31 14.99
N MET A 177 -4.37 7.00 15.03
CA MET A 177 -5.31 5.98 14.55
C MET A 177 -6.58 5.89 15.41
N THR A 178 -6.47 6.18 16.71
CA THR A 178 -7.61 6.20 17.64
C THR A 178 -8.33 7.55 17.72
N CYS A 179 -7.86 8.58 17.00
CA CYS A 179 -8.54 9.88 16.92
C CYS A 179 -10.03 9.71 16.56
N PRO A 180 -10.97 10.37 17.29
CA PRO A 180 -12.38 10.29 16.98
C PRO A 180 -12.68 10.71 15.54
N LYS A 181 -13.58 9.99 14.87
CA LYS A 181 -13.90 10.20 13.45
C LYS A 181 -14.37 11.63 13.16
N GLU A 182 -15.12 12.23 14.08
CA GLU A 182 -15.62 13.60 13.95
C GLU A 182 -14.47 14.62 13.95
N GLU A 183 -13.51 14.47 14.88
CA GLU A 183 -12.34 15.33 14.96
C GLU A 183 -11.41 15.12 13.76
N SER A 184 -11.19 13.86 13.34
CA SER A 184 -10.37 13.58 12.16
C SER A 184 -10.99 14.17 10.89
N LEU A 185 -12.30 14.05 10.70
CA LEU A 185 -13.01 14.61 9.54
C LEU A 185 -13.02 16.15 9.54
N LYS A 186 -13.20 16.77 10.71
CA LYS A 186 -13.13 18.23 10.88
C LYS A 186 -11.76 18.76 10.47
N ASN A 187 -10.69 18.16 10.98
CA ASN A 187 -9.32 18.59 10.68
C ASN A 187 -8.93 18.28 9.24
N LEU A 188 -9.38 17.15 8.68
CA LEU A 188 -9.22 16.87 7.26
C LEU A 188 -9.85 17.97 6.40
N LYS A 189 -11.11 18.34 6.63
CA LYS A 189 -11.78 19.42 5.88
C LYS A 189 -11.02 20.75 5.98
N ALA A 190 -10.54 21.10 7.17
CA ALA A 190 -9.78 22.32 7.40
C ALA A 190 -8.47 22.34 6.59
N LEU A 191 -7.77 21.21 6.57
CA LEU A 191 -6.56 21.04 5.78
C LEU A 191 -6.85 21.17 4.28
N LEU A 192 -7.87 20.47 3.77
CA LEU A 192 -8.23 20.54 2.34
C LEU A 192 -8.47 21.98 1.91
N LYS A 193 -9.22 22.73 2.72
CA LYS A 193 -9.49 24.16 2.50
C LYS A 193 -8.20 24.98 2.47
N ARG A 194 -7.28 24.73 3.40
CA ARG A 194 -5.99 25.43 3.46
C ARG A 194 -5.14 25.13 2.21
N LEU A 195 -5.00 23.86 1.85
CA LEU A 195 -4.22 23.46 0.67
C LEU A 195 -4.78 24.04 -0.63
N GLN A 196 -6.11 24.10 -0.78
CA GLN A 196 -6.75 24.76 -1.92
C GLN A 196 -6.41 26.25 -2.00
N SER A 197 -6.39 26.96 -0.87
CA SER A 197 -6.04 28.38 -0.84
C SER A 197 -4.57 28.66 -1.17
N GLU A 198 -3.67 27.76 -0.80
CA GLU A 198 -2.23 27.86 -1.10
C GLU A 198 -1.94 27.68 -2.61
N GLN A 199 -2.81 27.01 -3.36
CA GLN A 199 -2.63 26.75 -4.80
C GLN A 199 -3.14 27.85 -5.74
N GLY A 200 -3.84 28.87 -5.23
CA GLY A 200 -4.40 29.96 -6.04
C GLY A 200 -3.38 30.90 -6.72
N GLY A 201 -2.07 30.68 -6.57
CA GLY A 201 -0.97 31.47 -7.16
C GLY A 201 -0.21 30.77 -8.30
N HIS A 202 -0.93 30.25 -9.29
CA HIS A 202 -0.58 29.22 -10.29
C HIS A 202 0.80 29.28 -11.02
N HIS A 203 1.35 28.09 -11.31
CA HIS A 203 2.27 27.81 -12.45
C HIS A 203 1.65 26.69 -13.34
N PRO A 204 1.69 26.80 -14.68
CA PRO A 204 0.82 26.08 -15.64
C PRO A 204 1.11 24.58 -15.89
N HIS A 205 2.03 23.95 -15.13
CA HIS A 205 2.37 22.52 -15.27
C HIS A 205 2.14 21.72 -13.98
N GLN A 206 1.29 22.20 -13.08
CA GLN A 206 1.00 21.49 -11.84
C GLN A 206 -0.31 20.70 -11.94
N GLU A 207 -0.20 19.36 -11.92
CA GLU A 207 -1.30 18.45 -11.57
C GLU A 207 -2.02 18.98 -10.32
N PRO A 208 -3.33 19.28 -10.40
CA PRO A 208 -4.06 19.84 -9.29
C PRO A 208 -4.16 18.80 -8.17
N VAL A 209 -3.96 19.23 -6.92
CA VAL A 209 -4.06 18.35 -5.74
C VAL A 209 -5.46 17.71 -5.61
N SER A 210 -6.44 18.17 -6.38
CA SER A 210 -7.74 17.53 -6.57
C SER A 210 -7.68 16.12 -7.17
N SER A 211 -6.65 15.75 -7.95
CA SER A 211 -6.52 14.37 -8.50
C SER A 211 -6.18 13.35 -7.41
N LEU A 212 -5.58 13.79 -6.29
CA LEU A 212 -5.34 12.99 -5.08
C LEU A 212 -6.61 12.79 -4.24
N PHE A 213 -7.51 13.77 -4.24
CA PHE A 213 -8.70 13.77 -3.36
C PHE A 213 -9.89 12.97 -3.89
N PHE A 214 -9.88 12.55 -5.15
CA PHE A 214 -11.00 11.84 -5.78
C PHE A 214 -11.13 10.37 -5.37
N TYR A 215 -10.14 9.79 -4.68
CA TYR A 215 -10.09 8.35 -4.42
C TYR A 215 -9.86 8.00 -2.94
N HIS A 216 -10.85 8.20 -2.06
CA HIS A 216 -11.27 7.23 -1.00
C HIS A 216 -11.96 7.89 0.21
N SER A 217 -13.29 7.74 0.33
CA SER A 217 -14.05 8.06 1.55
C SER A 217 -13.85 7.05 2.69
N CYS A 218 -12.61 6.73 3.09
CA CYS A 218 -12.34 5.99 4.32
C CYS A 218 -11.73 6.93 5.35
N GLY A 219 -12.54 7.33 6.34
CA GLY A 219 -12.42 8.55 7.15
C GLY A 219 -11.20 8.76 8.05
N LYS A 220 -10.07 8.09 7.82
CA LYS A 220 -8.78 8.28 8.53
C LYS A 220 -7.52 8.19 7.66
N GLY A 221 -7.61 7.73 6.39
CA GLY A 221 -6.44 7.51 5.53
C GLY A 221 -5.78 8.79 4.97
N TYR A 222 -6.57 9.86 4.79
CA TYR A 222 -6.12 11.10 4.15
C TYR A 222 -5.00 11.84 4.88
N VAL A 223 -4.95 11.76 6.22
CA VAL A 223 -3.94 12.49 6.98
C VAL A 223 -2.62 11.70 7.05
N VAL A 224 -2.66 10.38 6.87
CA VAL A 224 -1.44 9.56 6.70
C VAL A 224 -0.78 9.86 5.36
N GLU A 225 -1.55 10.12 4.31
CA GLU A 225 -1.04 10.49 2.98
C GLU A 225 -0.32 11.87 2.98
N LEU A 226 -0.73 12.81 3.83
CA LEU A 226 0.02 14.07 4.02
C LEU A 226 1.37 13.87 4.67
N CYS A 227 1.48 12.87 5.53
CA CYS A 227 2.77 12.47 6.07
C CYS A 227 3.65 11.88 4.98
N THR A 228 3.19 11.64 3.74
CA THR A 228 3.94 10.90 2.72
C THR A 228 3.90 11.50 1.29
N HIS A 229 3.15 12.60 1.02
CA HIS A 229 2.89 13.12 -0.34
C HIS A 229 4.02 13.95 -1.02
N PRO A 230 4.38 13.67 -2.30
CA PRO A 230 5.61 14.16 -2.98
C PRO A 230 5.82 15.68 -3.14
N LYS A 231 4.80 16.54 -3.02
CA LYS A 231 4.96 18.02 -3.08
C LYS A 231 4.66 18.76 -1.76
N LEU A 232 4.18 18.04 -0.74
CA LEU A 232 3.87 18.62 0.58
C LEU A 232 4.72 17.99 1.70
N CYS A 233 5.23 16.78 1.47
CA CYS A 233 6.29 16.12 2.20
C CYS A 233 6.88 14.97 1.34
N THR A 234 8.06 15.15 0.76
CA THR A 234 8.67 14.18 -0.17
C THR A 234 9.01 12.86 0.53
N ILE A 235 8.36 11.74 0.21
CA ILE A 235 9.02 10.42 0.20
C ILE A 235 9.52 10.23 -1.23
N LYS A 236 10.79 10.53 -1.47
CA LYS A 236 11.59 9.77 -2.43
C LYS A 236 12.37 8.78 -1.58
N VAL A 237 12.01 7.50 -1.63
CA VAL A 237 12.95 6.45 -1.23
C VAL A 237 13.78 6.18 -2.47
N ASP A 238 14.99 6.75 -2.52
CA ASP A 238 16.03 6.19 -3.38
C ASP A 238 16.38 4.81 -2.81
N ILE A 239 16.21 3.81 -3.66
CA ILE A 239 16.39 2.41 -3.32
C ILE A 239 17.90 2.13 -3.25
N HIS A 240 18.43 1.91 -2.05
CA HIS A 240 19.70 1.21 -1.85
C HIS A 240 19.42 -0.08 -1.06
N LEU A 241 19.37 -1.21 -1.78
CA LEU A 241 18.92 -2.56 -1.36
C LEU A 241 19.76 -3.26 -0.27
N SER A 242 20.37 -2.55 0.66
CA SER A 242 21.31 -3.15 1.64
C SER A 242 20.83 -3.21 3.09
N TRP A 243 19.63 -2.71 3.41
CA TRP A 243 19.16 -2.62 4.80
C TRP A 243 17.67 -2.97 4.95
N ILE A 244 17.34 -4.27 4.90
CA ILE A 244 16.05 -4.77 5.42
C ILE A 244 16.35 -5.99 6.30
N SER A 245 16.57 -5.77 7.58
CA SER A 245 16.75 -6.82 8.59
C SER A 245 16.06 -6.51 9.92
N SER A 246 15.01 -5.68 9.94
CA SER A 246 14.25 -5.40 11.17
C SER A 246 12.73 -5.34 10.94
N PRO A 247 11.92 -5.98 11.81
CA PRO A 247 10.49 -6.13 11.65
C PRO A 247 9.76 -4.87 12.12
N LEU A 248 9.74 -3.82 11.31
CA LEU A 248 8.93 -2.64 11.59
C LEU A 248 8.19 -2.19 10.33
N LEU A 249 6.94 -2.66 10.24
CA LEU A 249 5.82 -2.02 9.54
C LEU A 249 6.06 -1.64 8.06
N LEU A 250 5.86 -2.60 7.15
CA LEU A 250 5.73 -2.28 5.71
C LEU A 250 4.32 -1.76 5.40
N LEU A 251 4.14 -0.45 5.53
CA LEU A 251 2.93 0.28 5.10
C LEU A 251 2.90 0.47 3.60
N PHE A 252 2.50 -0.55 2.84
CA PHE A 252 2.39 -0.35 1.40
C PHE A 252 1.16 0.50 1.04
N TYR A 253 1.43 1.58 0.30
CA TYR A 253 0.47 2.26 -0.56
C TYR A 253 0.89 1.92 -1.99
N PHE A 254 -0.06 1.72 -2.88
CA PHE A 254 0.24 1.39 -4.28
C PHE A 254 -0.61 2.27 -5.19
N LYS A 255 0.06 3.00 -6.09
CA LYS A 255 -0.58 3.65 -7.23
C LYS A 255 0.26 3.39 -8.47
N ASN A 256 -0.41 2.90 -9.52
CA ASN A 256 0.18 2.37 -10.76
C ASN A 256 0.88 1.01 -10.62
N PHE A 257 1.59 0.60 -11.67
CA PHE A 257 1.88 -0.79 -11.99
C PHE A 257 3.03 -1.39 -11.19
N LEU A 258 2.81 -2.61 -10.70
CA LEU A 258 3.76 -3.29 -9.84
C LEU A 258 3.87 -4.78 -10.16
N LEU A 259 5.09 -5.30 -10.05
CA LEU A 259 5.35 -6.70 -9.76
C LEU A 259 5.38 -6.92 -8.26
N ALA A 260 4.46 -7.70 -7.69
CA ALA A 260 4.55 -8.13 -6.30
C ALA A 260 4.93 -9.61 -6.22
N MET A 261 5.92 -9.96 -5.42
CA MET A 261 6.09 -11.32 -4.94
C MET A 261 5.79 -11.36 -3.45
N GLY A 262 4.91 -12.26 -3.01
CA GLY A 262 4.65 -12.52 -1.59
C GLY A 262 4.43 -14.00 -1.37
N ALA A 263 4.86 -14.53 -0.22
CA ALA A 263 4.55 -15.91 0.20
C ALA A 263 3.05 -16.10 0.45
#